data_AF-A0A1F6PFW6-F1
#
_entry.id   AF-A0A1F6PFW6-F1
#
_cell.length_a   1.000
_cell.length_b   1.000
_cell.length_c   1.000
_cell.angle_alpha   90.00
_cell.angle_beta   90.00
_cell.angle_gamma   90.00
#
_symmetry.space_group_name_H-M   'P 1'
#
loop_
_entity.id
_entity.type
_entity.pdbx_description
1 polymer ?
#
loop_
_entity_poly.entity_id
_entity_poly.type
_entity_poly.pdbx_seq_one_letter_code
_entity_poly.pdbx_strand_id
1 'polypeptide(L)'
;MNKKLLYLLLAALIITTNTTGYAAFFLDHGLDLKGMQYGGAYTANPEGSGALYWNVANLSFQNKTELYTAYSKLFSEVNDFSLLMNGNIRGIGSFGIAYYRSGVENISYTDNYGNPIGSGNFSFVNQAYYLGYSCNYNETQALGITAKGITQTAGTIGQKKYLSCDFGYKIKLSGTLALGILLQDVVSTSPKELYGIYRCGISYDLAVLKFNIDYLSHQLFKKTYINLGAGYEPFDFFKIRGGYNAYEKNCYLGISIIINELGFDYLTSEQELGIIQKFGLSIRI
;
A
#
# COMPACT_ATOMS: atom_id res chain seq x y z
N MET A 1 24.43 16.97 -2.19
CA MET A 1 23.69 16.77 -3.45
C MET A 1 23.17 18.13 -3.91
N ASN A 2 23.49 18.58 -5.12
CA ASN A 2 23.19 19.95 -5.56
C ASN A 2 21.67 20.13 -5.68
N LYS A 3 21.08 21.16 -5.05
CA LYS A 3 19.60 21.37 -5.01
C LYS A 3 18.97 21.33 -6.42
N LYS A 4 19.73 21.76 -7.44
CA LYS A 4 19.35 21.71 -8.85
C LYS A 4 19.15 20.29 -9.40
N LEU A 5 19.90 19.30 -8.94
CA LEU A 5 19.79 17.90 -9.36
C LEU A 5 18.51 17.25 -8.78
N LEU A 6 18.15 17.64 -7.55
CA LEU A 6 16.91 17.21 -6.90
C LEU A 6 15.67 17.78 -7.63
N TYR A 7 15.69 19.07 -7.99
CA TYR A 7 14.61 19.68 -8.78
C TYR A 7 14.51 19.09 -10.20
N LEU A 8 15.64 18.71 -10.82
CA LEU A 8 15.64 18.03 -12.12
C LEU A 8 15.04 16.62 -12.04
N LEU A 9 15.34 15.86 -10.97
CA LEU A 9 14.77 14.54 -10.73
C LEU A 9 13.25 14.60 -10.46
N LEU A 10 12.79 15.62 -9.73
CA LEU A 10 11.36 15.87 -9.51
C LEU A 10 10.62 16.30 -10.79
N ALA A 11 11.25 17.10 -11.65
CA ALA A 11 10.67 17.55 -12.92
C ALA A 11 10.67 16.46 -14.01
N ALA A 12 11.61 15.50 -13.96
CA ALA A 12 11.74 14.42 -14.93
C ALA A 12 10.68 13.30 -14.79
N LEU A 13 9.77 13.40 -13.82
CA LEU A 13 8.88 12.31 -13.44
C LEU A 13 7.46 12.39 -14.02
N ILE A 14 7.26 13.26 -15.01
CA ILE A 14 6.09 13.19 -15.89
C ILE A 14 6.44 12.30 -17.08
N ILE A 15 6.62 11.00 -16.83
CA ILE A 15 6.69 10.00 -17.89
C ILE A 15 5.31 9.37 -17.99
N THR A 16 4.56 9.73 -19.03
CA THR A 16 3.30 9.08 -19.37
C THR A 16 3.61 7.83 -20.20
N THR A 17 3.44 6.65 -19.64
CA THR A 17 3.49 5.39 -20.39
C THR A 17 2.06 4.97 -20.77
N ASN A 18 1.87 4.52 -22.02
CA ASN A 18 0.62 3.88 -22.41
C ASN A 18 0.59 2.47 -21.80
N THR A 19 -0.28 2.28 -20.81
CA THR A 19 -0.45 0.99 -20.12
C THR A 19 -1.83 0.42 -20.47
N THR A 20 -1.92 -0.89 -20.62
CA THR A 20 -3.14 -1.59 -21.05
C THR A 20 -3.44 -2.84 -20.22
N GLY A 21 -2.59 -3.20 -19.26
CA GLY A 21 -2.75 -4.40 -18.45
C GLY A 21 -3.16 -4.13 -17.00
N TYR A 22 -3.78 -5.17 -16.42
CA TYR A 22 -4.35 -5.18 -15.08
C TYR A 22 -3.51 -6.04 -14.12
N ALA A 23 -2.23 -6.28 -14.42
CA ALA A 23 -1.41 -7.20 -13.64
C ALA A 23 -1.17 -6.70 -12.20
N ALA A 24 -1.18 -5.38 -12.00
CA ALA A 24 -1.02 -4.73 -10.70
C ALA A 24 -2.32 -4.49 -9.94
N PHE A 25 -3.50 -4.75 -10.52
CA PHE A 25 -4.78 -4.25 -9.96
C PHE A 25 -5.07 -4.75 -8.54
N PHE A 26 -4.66 -5.99 -8.22
CA PHE A 26 -4.82 -6.54 -6.88
C PHE A 26 -4.03 -5.77 -5.81
N LEU A 27 -2.95 -5.06 -6.18
CA LEU A 27 -2.15 -4.22 -5.30
C LEU A 27 -2.89 -2.95 -4.86
N ASP A 28 -3.93 -2.54 -5.58
CA ASP A 28 -4.71 -1.35 -5.23
C ASP A 28 -5.53 -1.58 -3.94
N HIS A 29 -5.78 -2.84 -3.55
CA HIS A 29 -6.51 -3.19 -2.33
C HIS A 29 -5.78 -2.81 -1.01
N GLY A 30 -4.53 -2.35 -1.10
CA GLY A 30 -3.69 -1.99 0.03
C GLY A 30 -3.09 -3.18 0.77
N LEU A 31 -1.89 -3.01 1.31
CA LEU A 31 -1.20 -4.05 2.10
C LEU A 31 -1.45 -3.94 3.60
N ASP A 32 -1.76 -2.75 4.12
CA ASP A 32 -2.10 -2.54 5.53
C ASP A 32 -3.43 -1.82 5.67
N LEU A 33 -4.09 -2.03 6.82
CA LEU A 33 -5.36 -1.39 7.08
C LEU A 33 -5.23 0.05 7.54
N LYS A 34 -4.11 0.48 8.13
CA LYS A 34 -3.97 1.83 8.71
C LYS A 34 -4.06 2.90 7.63
N GLY A 35 -3.44 2.71 6.48
CA GLY A 35 -3.57 3.63 5.34
C GLY A 35 -4.93 3.52 4.67
N MET A 36 -5.51 2.32 4.60
CA MET A 36 -6.89 2.16 4.11
C MET A 36 -7.90 2.88 4.98
N GLN A 37 -7.72 2.86 6.31
CA GLN A 37 -8.55 3.59 7.27
C GLN A 37 -8.54 5.10 7.04
N TYR A 38 -7.49 5.65 6.42
CA TYR A 38 -7.42 7.04 5.96
C TYR A 38 -7.88 7.22 4.49
N GLY A 39 -8.63 6.27 3.93
CA GLY A 39 -9.09 6.32 2.54
C GLY A 39 -7.94 6.26 1.51
N GLY A 40 -6.80 5.70 1.90
CA GLY A 40 -5.59 5.71 1.10
C GLY A 40 -4.88 7.07 1.01
N ALA A 41 -5.30 8.06 1.79
CA ALA A 41 -4.57 9.31 2.01
C ALA A 41 -3.52 9.10 3.11
N TYR A 42 -2.38 8.52 2.73
CA TYR A 42 -1.40 8.04 3.70
C TYR A 42 0.03 8.09 3.18
N THR A 43 0.31 8.91 2.15
CA THR A 43 1.65 9.01 1.54
C THR A 43 2.61 9.83 2.42
N ALA A 44 2.12 10.85 3.13
CA ALA A 44 2.96 11.77 3.90
C ALA A 44 3.49 11.18 5.21
N ASN A 45 2.65 10.48 5.97
CA ASN A 45 3.02 9.99 7.30
C ASN A 45 2.52 8.56 7.63
N PRO A 46 2.82 7.56 6.79
CA PRO A 46 2.51 6.18 7.09
C PRO A 46 3.25 5.66 8.34
N GLU A 47 2.52 4.93 9.18
CA GLU A 47 2.98 4.33 10.43
C GLU A 47 3.35 2.85 10.26
N GLY A 48 4.43 2.43 10.91
CA GLY A 48 4.87 1.04 11.02
C GLY A 48 5.33 0.41 9.71
N SER A 49 5.12 -0.90 9.60
CA SER A 49 5.51 -1.72 8.44
C SER A 49 4.77 -1.37 7.16
N GLY A 50 3.57 -0.77 7.29
CA GLY A 50 2.76 -0.24 6.19
C GLY A 50 3.44 0.83 5.33
N ALA A 51 4.45 1.51 5.88
CA ALA A 51 5.29 2.44 5.13
C ALA A 51 5.89 1.80 3.87
N LEU A 52 6.16 0.50 3.88
CA LEU A 52 6.71 -0.22 2.71
C LEU A 52 5.82 -0.10 1.45
N TYR A 53 4.50 0.02 1.63
CA TYR A 53 3.53 0.18 0.55
C TYR A 53 3.16 1.66 0.31
N TRP A 54 2.83 2.41 1.36
CA TRP A 54 2.28 3.77 1.20
C TRP A 54 3.32 4.87 0.98
N ASN A 55 4.54 4.71 1.50
CA ASN A 55 5.71 5.53 1.16
C ASN A 55 6.96 5.01 1.90
N VAL A 56 7.82 4.27 1.20
CA VAL A 56 8.98 3.58 1.78
C VAL A 56 9.96 4.51 2.50
N ALA A 57 10.01 5.81 2.16
CA ALA A 57 10.82 6.80 2.88
C ALA A 57 10.44 6.92 4.37
N ASN A 58 9.23 6.53 4.74
CA ASN A 58 8.78 6.54 6.13
C ASN A 58 9.38 5.47 7.01
N LEU A 59 10.00 4.42 6.44
CA LEU A 59 10.69 3.40 7.25
C LEU A 59 11.74 4.04 8.15
N SER A 60 12.45 5.08 7.67
CA SER A 60 13.47 5.80 8.45
C SER A 60 12.95 6.73 9.53
N PHE A 61 11.63 6.87 9.65
CA PHE A 61 10.98 7.59 10.74
C PHE A 61 10.25 6.67 11.71
N GLN A 62 10.32 5.35 11.53
CA GLN A 62 9.75 4.38 12.46
C GLN A 62 10.71 4.15 13.62
N ASN A 63 10.18 4.18 14.84
CA ASN A 63 10.97 3.97 16.06
C ASN A 63 10.95 2.52 16.55
N LYS A 64 10.03 1.71 16.04
CA LYS A 64 9.84 0.31 16.44
C LYS A 64 9.89 -0.61 15.23
N THR A 65 10.37 -1.82 15.47
CA THR A 65 10.22 -2.96 14.56
C THR A 65 8.78 -3.41 14.65
N GLU A 66 8.06 -3.53 13.54
CA GLU A 66 6.69 -4.03 13.52
C GLU A 66 6.61 -5.24 12.61
N LEU A 67 6.00 -6.31 13.10
CA LEU A 67 5.44 -7.38 12.28
C LEU A 67 3.93 -7.13 12.18
N TYR A 68 3.39 -7.12 10.98
CA TYR A 68 1.99 -6.84 10.70
C TYR A 68 1.41 -7.89 9.76
N THR A 69 0.17 -8.30 9.98
CA THR A 69 -0.58 -9.12 9.03
C THR A 69 -2.00 -8.62 8.92
N ALA A 70 -2.60 -8.73 7.74
CA ALA A 70 -4.02 -8.50 7.55
C ALA A 70 -4.66 -9.59 6.69
N TYR A 71 -5.94 -9.82 6.93
CA TYR A 71 -6.76 -10.77 6.19
C TYR A 71 -8.14 -10.18 5.89
N SER A 72 -8.68 -10.52 4.72
CA SER A 72 -10.03 -10.20 4.30
C SER A 72 -10.56 -11.25 3.35
N LYS A 73 -11.83 -11.62 3.51
CA LYS A 73 -12.59 -12.35 2.49
C LYS A 73 -13.46 -11.33 1.74
N LEU A 74 -13.15 -11.12 0.47
CA LEU A 74 -13.91 -10.24 -0.42
C LEU A 74 -15.04 -11.02 -1.09
N PHE A 75 -15.80 -10.32 -1.94
CA PHE A 75 -16.83 -10.92 -2.79
C PHE A 75 -16.26 -12.01 -3.70
N SER A 76 -17.12 -12.96 -4.10
CA SER A 76 -16.76 -14.09 -4.96
C SER A 76 -15.63 -14.97 -4.41
N GLU A 77 -15.55 -15.09 -3.08
CA GLU A 77 -14.57 -15.93 -2.36
C GLU A 77 -13.10 -15.54 -2.56
N VAL A 78 -12.83 -14.32 -3.05
CA VAL A 78 -11.47 -13.80 -3.15
C VAL A 78 -10.91 -13.59 -1.73
N ASN A 79 -9.75 -14.17 -1.46
CA ASN A 79 -9.05 -14.02 -0.18
C ASN A 79 -7.84 -13.10 -0.36
N ASP A 80 -7.83 -12.01 0.40
CA ASP A 80 -6.68 -11.11 0.54
C ASP A 80 -5.94 -11.42 1.83
N PHE A 81 -4.62 -11.54 1.73
CA PHE A 81 -3.72 -11.75 2.85
C PHE A 81 -2.44 -10.94 2.68
N SER A 82 -2.02 -10.24 3.72
CA SER A 82 -0.74 -9.54 3.77
C SER A 82 0.07 -9.90 5.02
N LEU A 83 1.38 -9.84 4.86
CA LEU A 83 2.38 -9.95 5.92
C LEU A 83 3.47 -8.91 5.65
N LEU A 84 3.75 -8.03 6.60
CA LEU A 84 4.73 -6.97 6.49
C LEU A 84 5.64 -6.98 7.72
N MET A 85 6.91 -6.64 7.53
CA MET A 85 7.84 -6.43 8.61
C MET A 85 8.75 -5.25 8.29
N ASN A 86 9.06 -4.42 9.29
CA ASN A 86 10.11 -3.40 9.18
C ASN A 86 11.11 -3.51 10.33
N GLY A 87 12.31 -2.97 10.13
CA GLY A 87 13.33 -2.86 11.17
C GLY A 87 14.42 -1.88 10.78
N ASN A 88 15.19 -1.43 11.77
CA ASN A 88 16.24 -0.44 11.57
C ASN A 88 17.59 -1.03 11.99
N ILE A 89 18.61 -0.83 11.15
CA ILE A 89 20.00 -1.19 11.46
C ILE A 89 20.79 0.10 11.65
N ARG A 90 21.30 0.30 12.87
CA ARG A 90 22.04 1.51 13.25
C ARG A 90 23.22 1.75 12.30
N GLY A 91 23.27 2.95 11.72
CA GLY A 91 24.34 3.37 10.82
C GLY A 91 24.21 2.87 9.37
N ILE A 92 23.26 1.98 9.08
CA ILE A 92 22.99 1.50 7.72
C ILE A 92 21.71 2.13 7.18
N GLY A 93 20.61 2.01 7.91
CA GLY A 93 19.31 2.52 7.47
C GLY A 93 18.17 1.62 7.91
N SER A 94 17.06 1.75 7.22
CA SER A 94 15.78 1.13 7.60
C SER A 94 15.33 0.21 6.49
N PHE A 95 14.83 -0.97 6.86
CA PHE A 95 14.50 -2.03 5.93
C PHE A 95 13.06 -2.47 6.15
N GLY A 96 12.45 -2.97 5.08
CA GLY A 96 11.14 -3.59 5.13
C GLY A 96 11.04 -4.77 4.19
N ILE A 97 10.27 -5.78 4.58
CA ILE A 97 9.85 -6.86 3.70
C ILE A 97 8.33 -6.99 3.77
N ALA A 98 7.71 -7.38 2.67
CA ALA A 98 6.31 -7.77 2.68
C ALA A 98 6.01 -8.91 1.71
N TYR A 99 4.95 -9.61 2.04
CA TYR A 99 4.28 -10.57 1.20
C TYR A 99 2.80 -10.19 1.12
N TYR A 100 2.26 -10.22 -0.08
CA TYR A 100 0.84 -9.98 -0.32
C TYR A 100 0.32 -11.01 -1.30
N ARG A 101 -0.88 -11.52 -1.02
CA ARG A 101 -1.55 -12.53 -1.82
C ARG A 101 -3.02 -12.18 -1.94
N SER A 102 -3.54 -12.25 -3.16
CA SER A 102 -4.96 -12.09 -3.45
C SER A 102 -5.39 -13.12 -4.48
N GLY A 103 -6.51 -13.79 -4.27
CA GLY A 103 -7.02 -14.75 -5.25
C GLY A 103 -8.14 -15.64 -4.77
N VAL A 104 -8.69 -16.39 -5.73
CA VAL A 104 -9.64 -17.47 -5.51
C VAL A 104 -8.92 -18.81 -5.66
N GLU A 105 -9.33 -19.78 -4.86
CA GLU A 105 -8.78 -21.13 -4.91
C GLU A 105 -9.90 -22.14 -4.99
N ASN A 106 -9.57 -23.29 -5.58
CA ASN A 106 -10.43 -24.47 -5.60
C ASN A 106 -11.81 -24.22 -6.25
N ILE A 107 -11.88 -23.33 -7.24
CA ILE A 107 -13.13 -23.11 -7.98
C ILE A 107 -13.35 -24.22 -9.00
N SER A 108 -14.59 -24.68 -9.13
CA SER A 108 -14.97 -25.69 -10.12
C SER A 108 -14.79 -25.12 -11.52
N TYR A 109 -14.02 -25.81 -12.35
CA TYR A 109 -13.83 -25.46 -13.76
C TYR A 109 -14.80 -26.30 -14.60
N THR A 110 -15.78 -25.66 -15.23
CA THR A 110 -16.87 -26.36 -15.94
C THR A 110 -17.02 -25.87 -17.38
N ASP A 111 -17.60 -26.72 -18.23
CA ASP A 111 -18.03 -26.35 -19.56
C ASP A 111 -19.34 -25.54 -19.53
N ASN A 112 -19.82 -25.15 -20.71
CA ASN A 112 -21.07 -24.39 -20.85
C ASN A 112 -22.32 -25.15 -20.39
N TYR A 113 -22.21 -26.45 -20.09
CA TYR A 113 -23.27 -27.31 -19.58
C TYR A 113 -23.11 -27.64 -18.10
N GLY A 114 -22.11 -27.06 -17.43
CA GLY A 114 -21.82 -27.31 -16.01
C GLY A 114 -21.07 -28.61 -15.74
N ASN A 115 -20.62 -29.33 -16.77
CA ASN A 115 -19.79 -30.53 -16.58
C ASN A 115 -18.36 -30.10 -16.22
N PRO A 116 -17.71 -30.74 -15.24
CA PRO A 116 -16.30 -30.46 -14.93
C PRO A 116 -15.41 -30.63 -16.17
N ILE A 117 -14.60 -29.62 -16.49
CA ILE A 117 -13.54 -29.71 -17.50
C ILE A 117 -12.25 -30.12 -16.81
N GLY A 118 -11.68 -31.26 -17.22
CA GLY A 118 -10.43 -31.78 -16.67
C GLY A 118 -10.61 -32.43 -15.29
N SER A 119 -9.50 -32.78 -14.65
CA SER A 119 -9.47 -33.53 -13.38
C SER A 119 -9.24 -32.66 -12.14
N GLY A 120 -9.29 -31.34 -12.25
CA GLY A 120 -8.83 -30.44 -11.19
C GLY A 120 -9.64 -29.18 -10.99
N ASN A 121 -9.56 -28.64 -9.77
CA ASN A 121 -10.05 -27.30 -9.48
C ASN A 121 -9.15 -26.25 -10.13
N PHE A 122 -9.73 -25.10 -10.47
CA PHE A 122 -8.99 -23.95 -10.94
C PHE A 122 -8.73 -22.98 -9.77
N SER A 123 -7.58 -22.31 -9.81
CA SER A 123 -7.21 -21.27 -8.85
C SER A 123 -6.62 -20.10 -9.61
N PHE A 124 -6.98 -18.87 -9.23
CA PHE A 124 -6.37 -17.66 -9.77
C PHE A 124 -5.77 -16.88 -8.63
N VAL A 125 -4.43 -16.87 -8.56
CA VAL A 125 -3.69 -16.34 -7.42
C VAL A 125 -2.66 -15.33 -7.90
N ASN A 126 -2.76 -14.12 -7.37
CA ASN A 126 -1.77 -13.07 -7.49
C ASN A 126 -0.94 -13.02 -6.21
N GLN A 127 0.36 -12.82 -6.37
CA GLN A 127 1.29 -12.63 -5.25
C GLN A 127 2.23 -11.48 -5.52
N ALA A 128 2.62 -10.76 -4.48
CA ALA A 128 3.68 -9.78 -4.53
C ALA A 128 4.60 -9.91 -3.31
N TYR A 129 5.90 -9.79 -3.58
CA TYR A 129 6.97 -9.79 -2.60
C TYR A 129 7.67 -8.45 -2.66
N TYR A 130 7.90 -7.84 -1.51
CA TYR A 130 8.49 -6.51 -1.38
C TYR A 130 9.78 -6.58 -0.60
N LEU A 131 10.79 -5.85 -1.06
CA LEU A 131 11.99 -5.54 -0.31
C LEU A 131 12.23 -4.03 -0.38
N GLY A 132 12.16 -3.36 0.76
CA GLY A 132 12.32 -1.92 0.88
C GLY A 132 13.53 -1.53 1.68
N TYR A 133 14.13 -0.42 1.28
CA TYR A 133 15.20 0.25 2.01
C TYR A 133 14.91 1.75 2.06
N SER A 134 15.23 2.37 3.18
CA SER A 134 15.15 3.81 3.37
C SER A 134 16.34 4.31 4.17
N CYS A 135 16.75 5.55 3.86
CA CYS A 135 17.73 6.28 4.64
C CYS A 135 17.28 7.72 4.87
N ASN A 136 17.63 8.24 6.04
CA ASN A 136 17.50 9.66 6.36
C ASN A 136 18.63 10.42 5.66
N TYR A 137 18.28 11.46 4.90
CA TYR A 137 19.25 12.44 4.40
C TYR A 137 19.64 13.43 5.52
N ASN A 138 18.66 13.77 6.37
CA ASN A 138 18.83 14.53 7.62
C ASN A 138 17.64 14.21 8.55
N GLU A 139 17.53 14.90 9.68
CA GLU A 139 16.47 14.66 10.68
C GLU A 139 15.04 14.90 10.17
N THR A 140 14.89 15.64 9.06
CA THR A 140 13.59 16.02 8.49
C THR A 140 13.30 15.32 7.17
N GLN A 141 14.30 14.79 6.47
CA GLN A 141 14.18 14.28 5.10
C GLN A 141 14.66 12.83 4.99
N ALA A 142 13.88 12.01 4.29
CA ALA A 142 14.26 10.65 3.96
C ALA A 142 13.94 10.31 2.51
N LEU A 143 14.72 9.37 1.99
CA LEU A 143 14.49 8.72 0.71
C LEU A 143 14.24 7.23 0.96
N GLY A 144 13.53 6.58 0.06
CA GLY A 144 13.41 5.14 0.07
C GLY A 144 13.17 4.57 -1.31
N ILE A 145 13.49 3.28 -1.44
CA ILE A 145 13.29 2.49 -2.64
C ILE A 145 12.71 1.14 -2.24
N THR A 146 11.78 0.64 -3.04
CA THR A 146 11.24 -0.70 -2.90
C THR A 146 11.46 -1.47 -4.19
N ALA A 147 11.92 -2.72 -4.10
CA ALA A 147 11.88 -3.69 -5.19
C ALA A 147 10.70 -4.65 -4.95
N LYS A 148 9.95 -4.93 -6.02
CA LYS A 148 8.76 -5.79 -5.98
C LYS A 148 8.91 -6.93 -6.98
N GLY A 149 8.62 -8.15 -6.52
CA GLY A 149 8.43 -9.32 -7.38
C GLY A 149 6.96 -9.71 -7.40
N ILE A 150 6.33 -9.71 -8.57
CA ILE A 150 4.89 -9.97 -8.72
C ILE A 150 4.72 -11.24 -9.54
N THR A 151 3.80 -12.11 -9.13
CA THR A 151 3.42 -13.30 -9.89
C THR A 151 1.92 -13.39 -10.03
N GLN A 152 1.46 -13.84 -11.19
CA GLN A 152 0.06 -14.15 -11.45
C GLN A 152 -0.02 -15.58 -11.96
N THR A 153 -0.77 -16.42 -11.27
CA THR A 153 -0.91 -17.85 -11.58
C THR A 153 -2.37 -18.17 -11.85
N ALA A 154 -2.65 -18.76 -13.02
CA ALA A 154 -3.97 -19.19 -13.44
C ALA A 154 -3.99 -20.72 -13.58
N GLY A 155 -4.28 -21.42 -12.48
CA GLY A 155 -4.32 -22.88 -12.40
C GLY A 155 -3.08 -23.52 -13.00
N THR A 156 -3.29 -24.55 -13.81
CA THR A 156 -2.25 -25.20 -14.63
C THR A 156 -2.04 -24.52 -15.99
N ILE A 157 -2.76 -23.44 -16.29
CA ILE A 157 -2.75 -22.78 -17.61
C ILE A 157 -1.46 -21.99 -17.80
N GLY A 158 -1.03 -21.26 -16.77
CA GLY A 158 0.20 -20.49 -16.87
C GLY A 158 0.49 -19.59 -15.68
N GLN A 159 1.72 -19.08 -15.70
CA GLN A 159 2.23 -18.15 -14.72
C GLN A 159 2.94 -16.99 -15.42
N LYS A 160 2.63 -15.76 -15.01
CA LYS A 160 3.39 -14.56 -15.38
C LYS A 160 4.18 -14.04 -14.18
N LYS A 161 5.34 -13.44 -14.44
CA LYS A 161 6.22 -12.85 -13.43
C LYS A 161 6.63 -11.45 -13.84
N TYR A 162 6.70 -10.55 -12.88
CA TYR A 162 7.11 -9.17 -13.08
C TYR A 162 8.05 -8.72 -11.99
N LEU A 163 8.89 -7.74 -12.33
CA LEU A 163 9.64 -6.97 -11.36
C LEU A 163 9.28 -5.50 -11.52
N SER A 164 9.18 -4.78 -10.40
CA SER A 164 9.05 -3.34 -10.41
C SER A 164 9.73 -2.67 -9.22
N CYS A 165 9.95 -1.36 -9.33
CA CYS A 165 10.49 -0.56 -8.25
C CYS A 165 9.64 0.68 -7.96
N ASP A 166 9.57 1.01 -6.67
CA ASP A 166 8.93 2.22 -6.16
C ASP A 166 9.98 3.16 -5.56
N PHE A 167 9.75 4.47 -5.65
CA PHE A 167 10.60 5.49 -5.04
C PHE A 167 9.79 6.39 -4.12
N GLY A 168 10.25 6.52 -2.88
CA GLY A 168 9.63 7.34 -1.84
C GLY A 168 10.51 8.51 -1.43
N TYR A 169 9.87 9.63 -1.11
CA TYR A 169 10.47 10.77 -0.43
C TYR A 169 9.54 11.30 0.65
N LYS A 170 10.11 11.75 1.77
CA LYS A 170 9.39 12.44 2.83
C LYS A 170 10.17 13.65 3.31
N ILE A 171 9.45 14.72 3.64
CA ILE A 171 9.97 15.86 4.40
C ILE A 171 9.01 16.24 5.55
N LYS A 172 9.56 16.36 6.76
CA LYS A 172 8.88 16.98 7.91
C LYS A 172 9.15 18.48 7.88
N LEU A 173 8.10 19.28 7.71
CA LEU A 173 8.20 20.75 7.74
C LEU A 173 8.15 21.29 9.17
N SER A 174 7.44 20.59 10.06
CA SER A 174 7.38 20.88 11.49
C SER A 174 7.09 19.58 12.26
N GLY A 175 6.89 19.68 13.58
CA GLY A 175 6.38 18.57 14.39
C GLY A 175 4.95 18.13 14.05
N THR A 176 4.21 18.95 13.30
CA THR A 176 2.79 18.72 12.98
C THR A 176 2.52 18.59 11.48
N LEU A 177 3.42 19.04 10.61
CA LEU A 177 3.22 19.07 9.16
C LEU A 177 4.29 18.25 8.44
N ALA A 178 3.85 17.32 7.60
CA ALA A 178 4.72 16.53 6.74
C ALA A 178 4.20 16.47 5.30
N LEU A 179 5.13 16.37 4.35
CA LEU A 179 4.85 16.11 2.94
C LEU A 179 5.49 14.78 2.54
N GLY A 180 4.83 14.05 1.64
CA GLY A 180 5.34 12.81 1.06
C GLY A 180 5.15 12.77 -0.44
N ILE A 181 6.06 12.09 -1.12
CA ILE A 181 5.94 11.74 -2.53
C ILE A 181 6.22 10.25 -2.64
N LEU A 182 5.37 9.53 -3.38
CA LEU A 182 5.59 8.14 -3.72
C LEU A 182 5.35 7.93 -5.21
N LEU A 183 6.27 7.23 -5.84
CA LEU A 183 6.25 6.93 -7.26
C LEU A 183 6.27 5.40 -7.39
N GLN A 184 5.10 4.80 -7.56
CA GLN A 184 4.93 3.36 -7.63
C GLN A 184 5.11 2.85 -9.05
N ASP A 185 5.76 1.70 -9.20
CA ASP A 185 5.92 0.93 -10.44
C ASP A 185 6.57 1.73 -11.59
N VAL A 186 7.43 2.69 -11.27
CA VAL A 186 8.09 3.58 -12.25
C VAL A 186 9.08 2.81 -13.12
N VAL A 187 9.81 1.87 -12.51
CA VAL A 187 10.70 0.95 -13.21
C VAL A 187 10.03 -0.40 -13.19
N SER A 188 9.82 -1.01 -14.36
CA SER A 188 9.09 -2.27 -14.48
C SER A 188 9.59 -3.11 -15.66
N THR A 189 9.63 -4.44 -15.52
CA THR A 189 9.92 -5.38 -16.61
C THR A 189 8.79 -5.47 -17.63
N SER A 190 7.60 -4.98 -17.30
CA SER A 190 6.45 -4.99 -18.20
C SER A 190 5.63 -3.71 -18.05
N PRO A 191 6.13 -2.56 -18.54
CA PRO A 191 5.48 -1.26 -18.38
C PRO A 191 4.10 -1.15 -19.03
N LYS A 192 3.73 -2.08 -19.92
CA LYS A 192 2.37 -2.15 -20.48
C LYS A 192 1.38 -2.86 -19.55
N GLU A 193 1.88 -3.77 -18.70
CA GLU A 193 1.07 -4.60 -17.81
C GLU A 193 1.08 -4.12 -16.35
N LEU A 194 2.16 -3.47 -15.93
CA LEU A 194 2.26 -2.74 -14.66
C LEU A 194 2.17 -1.24 -14.94
N TYR A 195 1.21 -0.58 -14.30
CA TYR A 195 0.99 0.85 -14.43
C TYR A 195 1.56 1.60 -13.23
N GLY A 196 2.12 2.78 -13.49
CA GLY A 196 2.59 3.65 -12.43
C GLY A 196 1.43 4.29 -11.66
N ILE A 197 1.63 4.49 -10.36
CA ILE A 197 0.79 5.35 -9.52
C ILE A 197 1.70 6.39 -8.86
N TYR A 198 1.44 7.67 -9.12
CA TYR A 198 2.24 8.75 -8.55
C TYR A 198 1.41 9.49 -7.52
N ARG A 199 1.93 9.63 -6.30
CA ARG A 199 1.24 10.21 -5.16
C ARG A 199 2.02 11.36 -4.57
N CYS A 200 1.32 12.42 -4.20
CA CYS A 200 1.83 13.52 -3.40
C CYS A 200 0.88 13.74 -2.22
N GLY A 201 1.40 13.63 -1.00
CA GLY A 201 0.61 13.67 0.22
C GLY A 201 0.97 14.80 1.16
N ILE A 202 -0.01 15.24 1.95
CA ILE A 202 0.13 16.17 3.07
C ILE A 202 -0.48 15.50 4.32
N SER A 203 0.23 15.55 5.44
CA SER A 203 -0.25 15.14 6.76
C SER A 203 -0.17 16.32 7.71
N TYR A 204 -1.25 16.59 8.44
CA TYR A 204 -1.33 17.62 9.47
C TYR A 204 -1.90 17.07 10.77
N ASP A 205 -1.12 17.17 11.84
CA ASP A 205 -1.47 16.70 13.18
C ASP A 205 -1.88 17.90 14.05
N LEU A 206 -3.11 17.88 14.55
CA LEU A 206 -3.70 18.89 15.43
C LEU A 206 -4.15 18.25 16.75
N ALA A 207 -3.23 18.20 17.71
CA ALA A 207 -3.42 17.50 18.98
C ALA A 207 -3.84 16.03 18.76
N VAL A 208 -5.06 15.67 19.12
CA VAL A 208 -5.62 14.32 18.97
C VAL A 208 -6.24 14.08 17.59
N LEU A 209 -6.29 15.09 16.72
CA LEU A 209 -6.82 14.98 15.37
C LEU A 209 -5.69 14.88 14.36
N LYS A 210 -5.85 13.99 13.37
CA LYS A 210 -4.93 13.84 12.23
C LYS A 210 -5.68 14.02 10.94
N PHE A 211 -5.12 14.78 10.01
CA PHE A 211 -5.69 15.04 8.70
C PHE A 211 -4.69 14.67 7.61
N ASN A 212 -5.17 13.97 6.58
CA ASN A 212 -4.36 13.54 5.46
C ASN A 212 -5.06 13.84 4.14
N ILE A 213 -4.28 14.31 3.16
CA ILE A 213 -4.74 14.56 1.80
C ILE A 213 -3.68 14.01 0.85
N ASP A 214 -4.08 13.13 -0.07
CA ASP A 214 -3.21 12.63 -1.13
C ASP A 214 -3.78 12.99 -2.51
N TYR A 215 -2.96 13.61 -3.34
CA TYR A 215 -3.17 13.70 -4.78
C TYR A 215 -2.55 12.48 -5.45
N LEU A 216 -3.32 11.80 -6.29
CA LEU A 216 -2.93 10.57 -6.97
C LEU A 216 -3.07 10.74 -8.49
N SER A 217 -2.05 10.35 -9.25
CA SER A 217 -2.06 10.29 -10.72
C SER A 217 -1.93 8.83 -11.17
N HIS A 218 -3.00 8.30 -11.76
CA HIS A 218 -3.12 6.90 -12.15
C HIS A 218 -2.80 6.71 -13.63
N GLN A 219 -1.68 6.05 -13.96
CA GLN A 219 -1.20 6.00 -15.35
C GLN A 219 -2.04 5.10 -16.27
N LEU A 220 -2.72 4.06 -15.74
CA LEU A 220 -3.66 3.24 -16.53
C LEU A 220 -4.86 4.04 -17.05
N PHE A 221 -5.55 4.76 -16.15
CA PHE A 221 -6.75 5.51 -16.51
C PHE A 221 -6.46 6.92 -17.03
N LYS A 222 -5.21 7.38 -16.93
CA LYS A 222 -4.79 8.77 -17.23
C LYS A 222 -5.66 9.80 -16.50
N LYS A 223 -6.00 9.49 -15.25
CA LYS A 223 -6.86 10.29 -14.39
C LYS A 223 -6.17 10.58 -13.07
N THR A 224 -6.62 11.66 -12.46
CA THR A 224 -6.13 12.09 -11.16
C THR A 224 -7.26 12.05 -10.16
N TYR A 225 -6.90 11.75 -8.92
CA TYR A 225 -7.83 11.52 -7.82
C TYR A 225 -7.30 12.22 -6.57
N ILE A 226 -8.21 12.58 -5.68
CA ILE A 226 -7.87 13.17 -4.38
C ILE A 226 -8.47 12.27 -3.31
N ASN A 227 -7.61 11.72 -2.47
CA ASN A 227 -8.02 10.95 -1.31
C ASN A 227 -7.95 11.84 -0.07
N LEU A 228 -8.90 11.64 0.84
CA LEU A 228 -9.02 12.40 2.09
C LEU A 228 -9.09 11.43 3.27
N GLY A 229 -8.38 11.74 4.35
CA GLY A 229 -8.39 10.94 5.56
C GLY A 229 -8.39 11.81 6.81
N ALA A 230 -9.12 11.37 7.83
CA ALA A 230 -9.13 11.98 9.15
C ALA A 230 -9.06 10.91 10.26
N GLY A 231 -8.41 11.25 11.36
CA GLY A 231 -8.22 10.37 12.51
C GLY A 231 -8.47 11.12 13.82
N TYR A 232 -9.11 10.44 14.77
CA TYR A 232 -9.22 10.83 16.16
C TYR A 232 -8.43 9.82 17.00
N GLU A 233 -7.31 10.27 17.55
CA GLU A 233 -6.34 9.47 18.31
C GLU A 233 -6.15 10.11 19.70
N PRO A 234 -7.15 10.01 20.60
CA PRO A 234 -7.10 10.62 21.93
C PRO A 234 -6.08 9.97 22.87
N PHE A 235 -5.72 8.71 22.58
CA PHE A 235 -4.78 7.93 23.36
C PHE A 235 -3.88 7.11 22.44
N ASP A 236 -2.68 6.76 22.91
CA ASP A 236 -1.76 5.91 22.16
C ASP A 236 -2.32 4.49 21.91
N PHE A 237 -3.25 4.04 22.76
CA PHE A 237 -3.84 2.69 22.68
C PHE A 237 -5.13 2.62 21.86
N PHE A 238 -5.75 3.74 21.49
CA PHE A 238 -7.06 3.74 20.84
C PHE A 238 -7.16 4.82 19.76
N LYS A 239 -7.57 4.39 18.56
CA LYS A 239 -7.62 5.25 17.38
C LYS A 239 -8.87 4.95 16.56
N ILE A 240 -9.58 5.98 16.13
CA ILE A 240 -10.67 5.89 15.16
C ILE A 240 -10.26 6.68 13.93
N ARG A 241 -10.44 6.12 12.75
CA ARG A 241 -10.05 6.75 11.49
C ARG A 241 -11.09 6.51 10.42
N GLY A 242 -11.24 7.49 9.55
CA GLY A 242 -12.05 7.34 8.36
C GLY A 242 -11.47 8.13 7.20
N GLY A 243 -11.86 7.74 6.00
CA GLY A 243 -11.42 8.44 4.80
C GLY A 243 -12.21 8.06 3.56
N TYR A 244 -12.00 8.85 2.52
CA TYR A 244 -12.60 8.65 1.21
C TYR A 244 -11.50 8.44 0.17
N ASN A 245 -11.60 7.33 -0.55
CA ASN A 245 -10.75 7.01 -1.68
C ASN A 245 -11.50 7.37 -2.97
N ALA A 246 -11.10 8.45 -3.66
CA ALA A 246 -11.80 8.91 -4.86
C ALA A 246 -11.56 8.03 -6.09
N TYR A 247 -10.47 7.26 -6.10
CA TYR A 247 -10.19 6.32 -7.18
C TYR A 247 -11.18 5.14 -7.13
N GLU A 248 -11.33 4.54 -5.96
CA GLU A 248 -12.24 3.42 -5.75
C GLU A 248 -13.69 3.86 -5.48
N LYS A 249 -13.90 5.15 -5.20
CA LYS A 249 -15.17 5.76 -4.78
C LYS A 249 -15.74 5.15 -3.50
N ASN A 250 -14.86 4.77 -2.57
CA ASN A 250 -15.23 4.08 -1.35
C ASN A 250 -14.96 4.95 -0.11
N CYS A 251 -15.86 4.87 0.86
CA CYS A 251 -15.64 5.36 2.21
C CYS A 251 -15.11 4.23 3.09
N TYR A 252 -14.14 4.57 3.93
CA TYR A 252 -13.46 3.67 4.84
C TYR A 252 -13.67 4.17 6.27
N LEU A 253 -13.97 3.25 7.17
CA LEU A 253 -14.02 3.51 8.61
C LEU A 253 -13.30 2.38 9.33
N GLY A 254 -12.47 2.71 10.31
CA GLY A 254 -11.83 1.69 11.12
C GLY A 254 -11.34 2.17 12.47
N ILE A 255 -10.95 1.17 13.24
CA ILE A 255 -10.53 1.29 14.64
C ILE A 255 -9.20 0.56 14.79
N SER A 256 -8.31 1.14 15.57
CA SER A 256 -7.09 0.48 16.05
C SER A 256 -7.08 0.45 17.57
N ILE A 257 -6.76 -0.72 18.13
CA ILE A 257 -6.55 -0.91 19.57
C ILE A 257 -5.13 -1.45 19.77
N ILE A 258 -4.35 -0.85 20.66
CA ILE A 258 -2.98 -1.30 20.97
C ILE A 258 -2.92 -1.63 22.46
N ILE A 259 -2.58 -2.89 22.79
CA ILE A 259 -2.41 -3.38 24.15
C ILE A 259 -0.96 -3.85 24.26
N ASN A 260 -0.14 -3.07 24.98
CA ASN A 260 1.31 -3.25 25.04
C ASN A 260 1.94 -3.27 23.64
N GLU A 261 2.59 -4.36 23.25
CA GLU A 261 3.21 -4.57 21.94
C GLU A 261 2.23 -5.05 20.87
N LEU A 262 1.02 -5.49 21.27
CA LEU A 262 0.03 -6.06 20.36
C LEU A 262 -0.90 -4.97 19.83
N GLY A 263 -1.08 -4.90 18.51
CA GLY A 263 -2.05 -4.01 17.87
C GLY A 263 -3.09 -4.78 17.08
N PHE A 264 -4.35 -4.39 17.20
CA PHE A 264 -5.49 -4.93 16.47
C PHE A 264 -6.09 -3.82 15.62
N ASP A 265 -6.25 -4.08 14.33
CA ASP A 265 -6.87 -3.16 13.37
C ASP A 265 -8.14 -3.79 12.80
N TYR A 266 -9.21 -3.01 12.74
CA TYR A 266 -10.43 -3.37 12.05
C TYR A 266 -10.78 -2.28 11.04
N LEU A 267 -11.29 -2.70 9.88
CA LEU A 267 -11.71 -1.81 8.80
C LEU A 267 -13.02 -2.33 8.21
N THR A 268 -13.96 -1.42 7.97
CA THR A 268 -15.16 -1.66 7.17
C THR A 268 -15.26 -0.65 6.03
N SER A 269 -15.82 -1.08 4.92
CA SER A 269 -16.11 -0.22 3.77
C SER A 269 -17.30 -0.75 3.01
N GLU A 270 -18.19 0.15 2.58
CA GLU A 270 -19.26 -0.17 1.65
C GLU A 270 -18.73 -0.01 0.23
N GLN A 271 -18.81 -1.09 -0.54
CA GLN A 271 -18.42 -1.15 -1.95
C GLN A 271 -19.63 -1.49 -2.82
N GLU A 272 -19.50 -1.39 -4.14
CA GLU A 272 -20.58 -1.69 -5.09
C GLU A 272 -21.18 -3.10 -4.89
N LEU A 273 -20.36 -4.08 -4.52
CA LEU A 273 -20.78 -5.47 -4.30
C LEU A 273 -21.30 -5.72 -2.88
N GLY A 274 -21.11 -4.77 -1.97
CA GLY A 274 -21.58 -4.81 -0.58
C GLY A 274 -20.51 -4.39 0.43
N ILE A 275 -20.74 -4.73 1.70
CA ILE A 275 -19.84 -4.37 2.81
C ILE A 275 -18.67 -5.36 2.87
N ILE A 276 -17.45 -4.82 2.86
CA ILE A 276 -16.23 -5.57 3.15
C ILE A 276 -15.75 -5.31 4.58
N GLN A 277 -15.16 -6.34 5.19
CA GLN A 277 -14.54 -6.26 6.51
C GLN A 277 -13.12 -6.80 6.43
N LYS A 278 -12.16 -6.07 6.98
CA LYS A 278 -10.76 -6.48 7.06
C LYS A 278 -10.27 -6.48 8.51
N PHE A 279 -9.42 -7.44 8.84
CA PHE A 279 -8.83 -7.60 10.16
C PHE A 279 -7.31 -7.57 10.06
N GLY A 280 -6.65 -6.84 10.96
CA GLY A 280 -5.22 -6.70 11.04
C GLY A 280 -4.69 -6.98 12.44
N LEU A 281 -3.50 -7.57 12.52
CA LEU A 281 -2.78 -7.84 13.75
C LEU A 281 -1.34 -7.33 13.60
N SER A 282 -0.79 -6.76 14.67
CA SER A 282 0.59 -6.33 14.73
C SER A 282 1.27 -6.65 16.05
N ILE A 283 2.59 -6.84 15.98
CA ILE A 283 3.47 -6.96 17.13
C ILE A 283 4.59 -5.94 16.94
N ARG A 284 4.82 -5.07 17.94
CA ARG A 284 5.82 -4.01 17.91
C ARG A 284 6.93 -4.25 18.94
N ILE A 285 8.17 -4.29 18.48
CA ILE A 285 9.39 -4.54 19.27
C ILE A 285 10.28 -3.31 19.24
#